data_AF-A0A1X2GB07-F1
#
_entry.id   AF-A0A1X2GB07-F1
#
_cell.length_a   1.000
_cell.length_b   1.000
_cell.length_c   1.000
_cell.angle_alpha   90.00
_cell.angle_beta   90.00
_cell.angle_gamma   90.00
#
_symmetry.space_group_name_H-M   'P 1'
#
loop_
_entity.id
_entity.type
_entity.pdbx_description
1 polymer ?
#
loop_
_entity_poly.entity_id
_entity_poly.type
_entity_poly.pdbx_seq_one_letter_code
_entity_poly.pdbx_strand_id
1 'polypeptide(L)' 'MSISEYRFHTKTAVYYFCQTCGISPYHRPRCDPENQMSVNFRCIDSDTIESFTIEPVDGKNWE' A
#
# COMPACT_ATOMS: atom_id res chain seq x y z
N MET A 1 -18.02 -2.58 -6.41
CA MET A 1 -16.67 -3.03 -6.05
C MET A 1 -16.50 -2.82 -4.55
N SER A 2 -16.29 -3.88 -3.78
CA SER A 2 -16.15 -3.78 -2.31
C SER A 2 -14.67 -3.90 -1.92
N ILE A 3 -14.18 -2.95 -1.13
CA ILE A 3 -12.87 -3.01 -0.50
C ILE A 3 -13.03 -3.66 0.87
N SER A 4 -12.17 -4.64 1.15
CA SER A 4 -12.06 -5.27 2.46
C SER A 4 -10.75 -4.95 3.14
N GLU A 5 -10.78 -5.07 4.45
CA GLU A 5 -9.67 -4.75 5.33
C GLU A 5 -9.11 -6.03 5.95
N TYR A 6 -7.78 -6.10 6.01
CA TYR A 6 -7.03 -7.12 6.71
C TYR A 6 -6.02 -6.47 7.67
N ARG A 7 -5.92 -7.05 8.88
CA ARG A 7 -4.98 -6.64 9.92
C ARG A 7 -4.29 -7.86 10.50
N PHE A 8 -2.99 -7.75 10.76
CA PHE A 8 -2.17 -8.81 11.34
C PHE A 8 -1.43 -8.33 12.60
N HIS A 9 -1.00 -9.28 13.45
CA HIS A 9 -0.21 -9.04 14.66
C HIS A 9 -0.83 -7.97 15.59
N THR A 10 -0.18 -6.81 15.79
CA THR A 10 -0.66 -5.71 16.65
C THR A 10 -1.89 -4.99 16.10
N LYS A 11 -2.32 -5.34 14.89
CA LYS A 11 -3.46 -4.72 14.17
C LYS A 11 -3.26 -3.22 13.89
N THR A 12 -2.02 -2.74 13.95
CA THR A 12 -1.66 -1.34 13.67
C THR A 12 -1.63 -1.06 12.17
N ALA A 13 -0.97 -1.92 11.39
CA ALA A 13 -0.98 -1.84 9.93
C ALA A 13 -2.33 -2.28 9.38
N VAL A 14 -2.78 -1.60 8.31
CA VAL A 14 -4.10 -1.82 7.71
C VAL A 14 -3.93 -2.08 6.23
N TYR A 15 -4.29 -3.27 5.77
CA TYR A 15 -4.20 -3.66 4.36
C TYR A 15 -5.58 -3.61 3.73
N TYR A 16 -5.71 -2.95 2.60
CA TYR A 16 -6.95 -2.88 1.84
C TYR A 16 -6.83 -3.71 0.56
N PHE A 17 -7.85 -4.51 0.26
CA PHE A 17 -7.86 -5.35 -0.94
C PHE A 17 -9.27 -5.56 -1.51
N CYS A 18 -9.35 -5.85 -2.80
CA CYS A 18 -10.59 -6.21 -3.46
C CYS A 18 -10.96 -7.67 -3.16
N GLN A 19 -12.15 -7.92 -2.61
CA GLN A 19 -12.60 -9.30 -2.36
C GLN A 19 -12.87 -10.10 -3.65
N THR A 20 -13.13 -9.40 -4.76
CA THR A 20 -13.45 -10.03 -6.04
C THR A 20 -12.21 -10.50 -6.78
N CYS A 21 -11.16 -9.67 -6.85
CA CYS A 21 -9.96 -9.98 -7.63
C CYS A 21 -8.67 -10.12 -6.81
N GLY A 22 -8.69 -9.83 -5.51
CA GLY A 22 -7.53 -9.96 -4.62
C GLY A 22 -6.49 -8.83 -4.69
N ILE A 23 -6.64 -7.87 -5.61
CA ILE A 23 -5.70 -6.75 -5.75
C ILE A 23 -5.73 -5.87 -4.49
N SER A 24 -4.55 -5.52 -3.97
CA SER A 24 -4.37 -4.54 -2.89
C SER A 24 -3.92 -3.20 -3.46
N PRO A 25 -4.82 -2.20 -3.57
CA PRO A 25 -4.48 -0.90 -4.13
C PRO A 25 -3.71 -0.01 -3.16
N TYR A 26 -3.91 -0.15 -1.84
CA TYR A 26 -3.23 0.66 -0.84
C TYR A 26 -3.24 0.01 0.56
N HIS A 27 -2.37 0.48 1.44
CA HIS A 27 -2.32 0.09 2.85
C HIS A 27 -1.77 1.22 3.74
N ARG A 28 -2.15 1.23 5.02
CA ARG A 28 -1.55 2.09 6.06
C ARG A 28 -0.41 1.33 6.74
N PRO A 29 0.83 1.81 6.65
CA PRO A 29 1.98 1.13 7.25
C PRO A 29 1.96 1.25 8.78
N ARG A 30 2.72 0.37 9.45
CA ARG A 30 2.81 0.37 10.91
C ARG A 30 3.60 1.57 11.46
N CYS A 31 4.59 2.08 10.72
CA CYS A 31 5.50 3.13 11.18
C CYS A 31 4.81 4.47 11.43
N ASP A 32 3.81 4.81 10.62
CA ASP A 32 3.05 6.06 10.70
C ASP A 32 1.62 5.84 10.19
N PRO A 33 0.77 5.16 10.98
CA PRO A 33 -0.54 4.69 10.53
C PRO A 33 -1.57 5.82 10.36
N GLU A 34 -1.32 7.00 10.92
CA GLU A 34 -2.23 8.14 10.86
C GLU A 34 -1.92 9.06 9.67
N ASN A 35 -0.63 9.24 9.34
CA ASN A 35 -0.23 10.24 8.34
C ASN A 35 0.27 9.62 7.03
N GLN A 36 0.60 8.33 6.99
CA GLN A 36 1.11 7.69 5.77
C GLN A 36 0.12 6.69 5.14
N MET A 37 0.17 6.66 3.81
CA MET A 37 -0.54 5.71 2.97
C MET A 37 0.41 5.23 1.88
N SER A 38 0.62 3.91 1.79
CA SER A 38 1.36 3.30 0.69
C SER A 38 0.38 2.87 -0.38
N VAL A 39 0.60 3.32 -1.62
CA VAL A 39 -0.25 3.00 -2.78
C VAL A 39 0.49 2.07 -3.72
N ASN A 40 -0.21 1.09 -4.28
CA ASN A 40 0.32 0.25 -5.34
C ASN A 40 0.37 1.07 -6.63
N PHE A 41 1.58 1.41 -7.08
CA PHE A 41 1.80 2.22 -8.28
C PHE A 41 1.08 1.68 -9.52
N ARG A 42 0.94 0.35 -9.66
CA ARG A 42 0.25 -0.27 -10.80
C ARG A 42 -1.28 -0.11 -10.78
N CYS A 43 -1.83 0.42 -9.69
CA CYS A 43 -3.27 0.70 -9.54
C CYS A 43 -3.60 2.18 -9.73
N ILE A 44 -2.64 3.01 -10.13
CA ILE A 44 -2.83 4.42 -10.44
C ILE A 44 -3.06 4.55 -11.95
N ASP A 45 -4.05 5.36 -12.33
CA ASP A 45 -4.34 5.62 -13.74
C ASP A 45 -3.17 6.36 -14.38
N SER A 46 -2.66 5.83 -15.50
CA SER A 46 -1.39 6.30 -16.09
C SER A 46 -1.41 7.75 -16.55
N ASP A 47 -2.60 8.28 -16.85
CA ASP A 47 -2.83 9.68 -17.24
C ASP A 47 -2.78 10.65 -16.06
N THR A 48 -2.76 10.14 -14.82
CA THR A 48 -2.66 10.96 -13.60
C THR A 48 -1.22 11.14 -13.09
N ILE A 49 -0.23 10.50 -13.75
CA ILE A 49 1.17 10.48 -13.31
C ILE A 49 2.03 11.31 -14.28
N GLU A 50 2.60 12.41 -13.80
CA GLU A 50 3.52 13.24 -14.60
C GLU A 50 4.92 12.62 -14.70
N SER A 51 5.45 12.10 -13.59
CA SER A 51 6.76 11.44 -13.52
C SER A 51 6.88 10.56 -12.27
N PHE A 52 7.81 9.60 -12.28
CA PHE A 52 8.15 8.78 -11.13
C PHE A 52 9.60 8.33 -11.18
N THR A 53 10.16 8.04 -10.02
CA THR A 53 11.50 7.45 -9.87
C THR A 53 11.38 6.15 -9.10
N ILE A 54 12.14 5.13 -9.51
CA ILE A 54 12.23 3.87 -8.79
C ILE A 54 13.56 3.86 -8.03
N GLU A 55 13.48 3.85 -6.71
CA GLU A 55 14.64 3.71 -5.84
C GLU A 55 14.65 2.29 -5.22
N PRO A 56 15.71 1.50 -5.46
CA PRO A 56 15.85 0.21 -4.79
C PRO A 56 16.01 0.39 -3.28
N VAL A 57 15.25 -0.37 -2.51
CA VAL A 57 15.35 -0.38 -1.04
C VAL A 57 16.01 -1.68 -0.60
N ASP A 58 16.97 -1.59 0.32
CA ASP A 58 17.55 -2.76 0.98
C ASP A 58 16.58 -3.30 2.03
N GLY A 59 15.79 -4.32 1.66
CA GLY A 59 14.87 -4.98 2.57
C GLY A 59 15.52 -5.77 3.71
N LYS A 60 16.86 -5.89 3.73
CA LYS A 60 17.61 -6.55 4.81
C LYS A 60 18.08 -5.56 5.87
N ASN A 61 18.53 -4.37 5.47
CA ASN A 61 19.02 -3.31 6.36
C ASN A 61 18.13 -2.05 6.20
N TRP A 62 16.89 -2.14 6.70
CA TRP A 62 15.86 -1.11 6.53
C TRP A 62 15.52 -0.36 7.83
N GLU A 63 16.30 -0.61 8.90
CA GLU A 63 16.30 0.20 10.14
C GLU A 63 17.24 1.40 10.03
#